data_AF-A0A966N2L6-F1
#
_entry.id   AF-A0A966N2L6-F1
#
_cell.length_a   1.000
_cell.length_b   1.000
_cell.length_c   1.000
_cell.angle_alpha   90.00
_cell.angle_beta   90.00
_cell.angle_gamma   90.00
#
_symmetry.space_group_name_H-M   'P 1'
#
loop_
_entity.id
_entity.type
_entity.pdbx_description
1 polymer ?
#
loop_
_entity_poly.entity_id
_entity_poly.type
_entity_poly.pdbx_seq_one_letter_code
_entity_poly.pdbx_strand_id
1 'polypeptide(L)'
;MTPFRPLRTCSTEAKPVDTPFAVVATRARLLATLNSLRVVAKRKSTHRKTTVAAPKVRQRAVRRKPNIAEILVITLELLERDGESGFRLEDLMQRTGISKSSIYLHFGDRDGLLAAAFSKKFSEIVQESLSGLELLLNNVSDPRSMRDALQAATAFVTSPDRFKNRLDRAVIIAGTRGRAAFADELAKAQTALTDRMLLLLLVAQERGLVRLRHSPRTVAQMIQAVTFGRIVAELEQHPSPESVQSWISMVTELLDNLLFDGLLDG
;
A
#
# COMPACT_ATOMS: atom_id res chain seq x y z
N MET A 1 23.71 -13.63 -50.44
CA MET A 1 22.94 -12.41 -50.17
C MET A 1 21.53 -12.65 -50.66
N THR A 2 20.61 -12.87 -49.73
CA THR A 2 19.23 -13.29 -49.99
C THR A 2 18.33 -12.28 -49.28
N PRO A 3 17.32 -11.66 -49.93
CA PRO A 3 16.62 -10.54 -49.33
C PRO A 3 15.59 -11.01 -48.29
N PHE A 4 15.64 -10.37 -47.13
CA PHE A 4 14.76 -10.57 -45.98
C PHE A 4 13.35 -10.03 -46.31
N ARG A 5 12.32 -10.87 -46.11
CA ARG A 5 10.90 -10.56 -46.36
C ARG A 5 10.26 -10.08 -45.04
N PRO A 6 9.51 -8.97 -44.98
CA PRO A 6 8.93 -8.51 -43.72
C PRO A 6 7.70 -9.32 -43.31
N LEU A 7 7.64 -9.69 -42.02
CA LEU A 7 6.49 -10.35 -41.40
C LEU A 7 5.36 -9.35 -41.14
N ARG A 8 4.14 -9.75 -41.49
CA ARG A 8 2.90 -8.99 -41.29
C ARG A 8 2.58 -8.90 -39.80
N THR A 9 2.25 -7.70 -39.33
CA THR A 9 1.65 -7.47 -38.01
C THR A 9 0.21 -7.98 -38.02
N CYS A 10 -0.09 -8.92 -37.13
CA CYS A 10 -1.45 -9.39 -36.87
C CYS A 10 -1.92 -8.75 -35.56
N SER A 11 -2.67 -7.66 -35.67
CA SER A 11 -3.39 -7.04 -34.55
C SER A 11 -4.55 -7.94 -34.16
N THR A 12 -4.52 -8.49 -32.94
CA THR A 12 -5.67 -9.21 -32.37
C THR A 12 -6.36 -8.30 -31.37
N GLU A 13 -7.43 -7.64 -31.82
CA GLU A 13 -8.39 -6.93 -30.98
C GLU A 13 -9.16 -7.96 -30.13
N ALA A 14 -9.02 -7.88 -28.81
CA ALA A 14 -9.86 -8.62 -27.87
C ALA A 14 -11.16 -7.84 -27.63
N LYS A 15 -12.30 -8.47 -27.95
CA LYS A 15 -13.65 -7.95 -27.69
C LYS A 15 -14.00 -8.04 -26.20
N PRO A 16 -14.76 -7.09 -25.64
CA PRO A 16 -15.24 -7.17 -24.26
C PRO A 16 -16.38 -8.20 -24.14
N VAL A 17 -16.36 -8.97 -23.06
CA VAL A 17 -17.40 -9.93 -22.68
C VAL A 17 -18.40 -9.24 -21.74
N ASP A 18 -19.66 -9.23 -22.15
CA ASP A 18 -20.80 -8.72 -21.40
C ASP A 18 -21.32 -9.72 -20.35
N THR A 19 -21.49 -9.20 -19.12
CA THR A 19 -22.52 -9.38 -18.05
C THR A 19 -23.32 -10.69 -17.88
N PRO A 20 -23.78 -11.04 -16.63
CA PRO A 20 -25.09 -10.54 -16.17
C PRO A 20 -25.27 -10.39 -14.64
N PHE A 21 -25.83 -9.26 -14.20
CA PHE A 21 -26.81 -9.21 -13.10
C PHE A 21 -27.73 -7.99 -13.30
N ALA A 22 -28.85 -8.22 -14.02
CA ALA A 22 -30.09 -7.48 -13.85
C ALA A 22 -30.82 -8.08 -12.62
N VAL A 23 -31.69 -7.42 -11.87
CA VAL A 23 -32.94 -6.69 -12.15
C VAL A 23 -33.23 -5.88 -10.86
N VAL A 24 -33.76 -4.65 -10.80
CA VAL A 24 -35.18 -4.25 -10.88
C VAL A 24 -35.23 -2.74 -10.55
N ALA A 25 -35.87 -1.93 -11.40
CA ALA A 25 -36.72 -0.80 -10.96
C ALA A 25 -37.47 -0.19 -12.15
N THR A 26 -38.76 -0.48 -12.20
CA THR A 26 -39.73 -0.04 -13.21
C THR A 26 -40.46 1.21 -12.74
N ARG A 27 -40.85 2.06 -13.72
CA ARG A 27 -41.90 3.10 -13.69
C ARG A 27 -41.61 4.40 -12.92
N ALA A 28 -41.38 5.48 -13.68
CA ALA A 28 -42.32 6.61 -13.79
C ALA A 28 -41.67 7.79 -14.55
N ARG A 29 -41.91 7.89 -15.86
CA ARG A 29 -41.84 9.16 -16.59
C ARG A 29 -43.04 9.22 -17.53
N LEU A 30 -44.04 9.99 -17.13
CA LEU A 30 -45.02 10.53 -18.05
C LEU A 30 -45.43 11.91 -17.53
N LEU A 31 -45.41 12.87 -18.46
CA LEU A 31 -46.14 14.14 -18.43
C LEU A 31 -45.52 15.30 -17.64
N ALA A 32 -44.47 15.88 -18.24
CA ALA A 32 -44.25 17.31 -18.19
C ALA A 32 -44.74 17.93 -19.51
N THR A 33 -45.99 18.38 -19.55
CA THR A 33 -46.47 19.37 -20.51
C THR A 33 -47.79 19.96 -20.00
N LEU A 34 -48.02 21.23 -20.34
CA LEU A 34 -49.21 22.03 -20.08
C LEU A 34 -49.14 22.93 -18.83
N ASN A 35 -48.25 23.92 -18.94
CA ASN A 35 -48.42 25.19 -18.26
C ASN A 35 -48.92 26.21 -19.30
N SER A 36 -50.24 26.41 -19.40
CA SER A 36 -50.85 27.63 -19.97
C SER A 36 -52.39 27.52 -20.01
N LEU A 37 -53.06 28.58 -19.55
CA LEU A 37 -54.47 28.95 -19.78
C LEU A 37 -55.54 28.40 -18.81
N ARG A 38 -55.85 29.17 -17.76
CA ARG A 38 -57.13 29.91 -17.70
C ARG A 38 -57.20 30.85 -16.50
N VAL A 39 -57.58 32.07 -16.82
CA VAL A 39 -57.80 33.23 -15.96
C VAL A 39 -59.23 33.18 -15.37
N VAL A 40 -59.41 33.89 -14.25
CA VAL A 40 -60.62 34.62 -13.81
C VAL A 40 -61.41 34.02 -12.62
N ALA A 41 -61.31 34.71 -11.46
CA ALA A 41 -62.40 35.28 -10.63
C ALA A 41 -62.29 35.09 -9.10
N LYS A 42 -62.31 36.27 -8.43
CA LYS A 42 -62.91 36.63 -7.13
C LYS A 42 -62.08 36.61 -5.83
N ARG A 43 -61.57 37.81 -5.53
CA ARG A 43 -61.53 38.58 -4.25
C ARG A 43 -62.18 37.92 -3.00
N LYS A 44 -61.44 37.90 -1.88
CA LYS A 44 -61.58 38.83 -0.72
C LYS A 44 -60.67 38.41 0.47
N SER A 45 -59.93 39.40 0.99
CA SER A 45 -59.78 39.76 2.41
C SER A 45 -59.18 38.80 3.46
N THR A 46 -58.26 39.39 4.23
CA THR A 46 -58.03 39.31 5.69
C THR A 46 -57.02 38.34 6.31
N HIS A 47 -56.16 38.97 7.13
CA HIS A 47 -55.41 38.48 8.29
C HIS A 47 -54.05 37.78 8.06
N ARG A 48 -53.00 38.61 8.14
CA ARG A 48 -51.61 38.23 8.40
C ARG A 48 -51.52 37.64 9.82
N LYS A 49 -51.61 36.32 9.94
CA LYS A 49 -51.11 35.60 11.12
C LYS A 49 -49.62 35.33 10.89
N THR A 50 -48.78 35.97 11.67
CA THR A 50 -47.36 35.63 11.81
C THR A 50 -47.29 34.29 12.54
N THR A 51 -47.29 33.18 11.80
CA THR A 51 -46.97 31.86 12.35
C THR A 51 -45.46 31.80 12.57
N VAL A 52 -45.04 31.76 13.84
CA VAL A 52 -43.69 31.34 14.22
C VAL A 52 -43.52 29.91 13.72
N ALA A 53 -42.70 29.73 12.68
CA ALA A 53 -42.39 28.42 12.15
C ALA A 53 -41.69 27.60 13.24
N ALA A 54 -42.31 26.49 13.66
CA ALA A 54 -41.70 25.52 14.55
C ALA A 54 -40.35 25.05 13.97
N PRO A 55 -39.32 24.81 14.79
CA PRO A 55 -38.01 24.42 14.30
C PRO A 55 -38.14 23.08 13.57
N LYS A 56 -37.85 23.07 12.27
CA LYS A 56 -37.76 21.83 11.49
C LYS A 56 -36.64 20.98 12.09
N VAL A 57 -37.00 19.91 12.79
CA VAL A 57 -36.07 18.87 13.21
C VAL A 57 -35.41 18.32 11.95
N ARG A 58 -34.15 18.72 11.69
CA ARG A 58 -33.35 18.14 10.62
C ARG A 58 -33.18 16.66 10.94
N GLN A 59 -33.89 15.79 10.20
CA GLN A 59 -33.64 14.36 10.25
C GLN A 59 -32.15 14.13 9.99
N ARG A 60 -31.43 13.63 10.99
CA ARG A 60 -30.02 13.27 10.84
C ARG A 60 -29.96 12.21 9.74
N ALA A 61 -29.25 12.50 8.65
CA ALA A 61 -28.91 11.52 7.64
C ALA A 61 -28.37 10.25 8.32
N VAL A 62 -28.77 9.08 7.80
CA VAL A 62 -28.34 7.78 8.32
C VAL A 62 -26.82 7.77 8.39
N ARG A 63 -26.27 7.77 9.61
CA ARG A 63 -24.83 7.78 9.83
C ARG A 63 -24.28 6.43 9.43
N ARG A 64 -23.52 6.36 8.35
CA ARG A 64 -22.71 5.18 8.03
C ARG A 64 -21.74 4.95 9.19
N LYS A 65 -21.70 3.74 9.73
CA LYS A 65 -20.75 3.38 10.79
C LYS A 65 -19.34 3.37 10.20
N PRO A 66 -18.35 4.03 10.85
CA PRO A 66 -16.97 4.00 10.39
C PRO A 66 -16.42 2.59 10.35
N ASN A 67 -15.80 2.22 9.23
CA ASN A 67 -14.92 1.07 9.13
C ASN A 67 -13.48 1.58 9.07
N ILE A 68 -12.71 1.37 10.15
CA ILE A 68 -11.34 1.88 10.27
C ILE A 68 -10.46 1.35 9.14
N ALA A 69 -10.57 0.06 8.81
CA ALA A 69 -9.76 -0.54 7.75
C ALA A 69 -10.05 0.07 6.38
N GLU A 70 -11.33 0.29 6.06
CA GLU A 70 -11.76 0.95 4.82
C GLU A 70 -11.23 2.39 4.73
N ILE A 71 -11.31 3.14 5.84
CA ILE A 71 -10.80 4.52 5.90
C ILE A 71 -9.29 4.55 5.62
N LEU A 72 -8.51 3.66 6.26
CA LEU A 72 -7.06 3.61 6.06
C LEU A 72 -6.67 3.19 4.64
N VAL A 73 -7.39 2.22 4.04
CA VAL A 73 -7.17 1.81 2.65
C VAL A 73 -7.42 2.98 1.69
N ILE A 74 -8.56 3.66 1.81
CA ILE A 74 -8.87 4.82 0.95
C ILE A 74 -7.90 5.97 1.19
N THR A 75 -7.44 6.15 2.43
CA THR A 75 -6.41 7.16 2.76
C THR A 75 -5.10 6.85 2.04
N LEU A 76 -4.64 5.58 2.06
CA LEU A 76 -3.44 5.16 1.33
C LEU A 76 -3.57 5.35 -0.18
N GLU A 77 -4.74 5.04 -0.76
CA GLU A 77 -4.98 5.26 -2.18
C GLU A 77 -4.93 6.74 -2.57
N LEU A 78 -5.48 7.63 -1.73
CA LEU A 78 -5.40 9.07 -1.95
C LEU A 78 -3.96 9.59 -1.80
N LEU A 79 -3.22 9.09 -0.81
CA LEU A 79 -1.80 9.44 -0.63
C LEU A 79 -0.94 8.97 -1.80
N GLU A 80 -1.21 7.80 -2.34
CA GLU A 80 -0.51 7.27 -3.51
C GLU A 80 -0.79 8.11 -4.77
N ARG A 81 -2.03 8.56 -4.95
CA ARG A 81 -2.45 9.38 -6.10
C ARG A 81 -1.93 10.82 -6.02
N ASP A 82 -2.07 11.46 -4.86
CA ASP A 82 -1.92 12.92 -4.73
C ASP A 82 -0.67 13.33 -3.94
N GLY A 83 0.03 12.37 -3.34
CA GLY A 83 1.05 12.63 -2.34
C GLY A 83 0.48 13.20 -1.03
N GLU A 84 1.35 13.36 -0.04
CA GLU A 84 0.94 13.88 1.27
C GLU A 84 0.45 15.34 1.19
N SER A 85 1.07 16.18 0.36
CA SER A 85 0.68 17.59 0.19
C SER A 85 -0.65 17.75 -0.54
N GLY A 86 -0.96 16.85 -1.47
CA GLY A 86 -2.21 16.85 -2.22
C GLY A 86 -3.38 16.20 -1.48
N PHE A 87 -3.13 15.41 -0.43
CA PHE A 87 -4.17 14.72 0.34
C PHE A 87 -5.18 15.69 0.97
N ARG A 88 -6.46 15.51 0.61
CA ARG A 88 -7.61 16.28 1.13
C ARG A 88 -8.55 15.40 1.95
N LEU A 89 -8.94 15.89 3.13
CA LEU A 89 -9.88 15.17 4.00
C LEU A 89 -11.28 15.10 3.37
N GLU A 90 -11.65 16.11 2.60
CA GLU A 90 -12.92 16.22 1.89
C GLU A 90 -13.08 15.08 0.88
N ASP A 91 -12.03 14.74 0.14
CA ASP A 91 -12.01 13.64 -0.83
C ASP A 91 -12.21 12.30 -0.12
N LEU A 92 -11.55 12.10 1.02
CA LEU A 92 -11.73 10.92 1.86
C LEU A 92 -13.17 10.81 2.38
N MET A 93 -13.74 11.91 2.86
CA MET A 93 -15.14 11.96 3.32
C MET A 93 -16.12 11.64 2.19
N GLN A 94 -15.87 12.15 0.97
CA GLN A 94 -16.70 11.87 -0.20
C GLN A 94 -16.65 10.39 -0.59
N ARG A 95 -15.45 9.78 -0.58
CA ARG A 95 -15.28 8.36 -0.94
C ARG A 95 -15.82 7.41 0.11
N THR A 96 -15.65 7.72 1.40
CA THR A 96 -16.08 6.85 2.51
C THR A 96 -17.53 7.10 2.95
N GLY A 97 -18.06 8.29 2.70
CA GLY A 97 -19.32 8.76 3.29
C GLY A 97 -19.25 8.99 4.80
N ILE A 98 -18.05 9.00 5.40
CA ILE A 98 -17.85 9.22 6.84
C ILE A 98 -17.59 10.69 7.08
N SER A 99 -18.21 11.25 8.14
CA SER A 99 -18.05 12.67 8.47
C SER A 99 -16.69 12.96 9.13
N LYS A 100 -16.19 14.20 8.96
CA LYS A 100 -14.98 14.70 9.61
C LYS A 100 -14.92 14.41 11.11
N SER A 101 -16.00 14.71 11.84
CA SER A 101 -16.06 14.48 13.29
C SER A 101 -15.90 13.00 13.65
N SER A 102 -16.39 12.09 12.81
CA SER A 102 -16.25 10.66 13.05
C SER A 102 -14.86 10.13 12.70
N ILE A 103 -14.22 10.68 11.66
CA ILE A 103 -12.82 10.37 11.33
C ILE A 103 -11.92 10.83 12.49
N TYR A 104 -12.05 12.08 12.90
CA TYR A 104 -11.24 12.65 13.98
C TYR A 104 -11.53 12.04 15.36
N LEU A 105 -12.70 11.45 15.58
CA LEU A 105 -12.94 10.65 16.78
C LEU A 105 -11.99 9.45 16.87
N HIS A 106 -11.62 8.84 15.74
CA HIS A 106 -10.73 7.67 15.70
C HIS A 106 -9.26 8.05 15.60
N PHE A 107 -8.95 9.12 14.87
CA PHE A 107 -7.56 9.46 14.51
C PHE A 107 -7.06 10.77 15.14
N GLY A 108 -7.90 11.48 15.90
CA GLY A 108 -7.60 12.78 16.50
C GLY A 108 -7.66 13.92 15.48
N ASP A 109 -6.75 13.90 14.51
CA ASP A 109 -6.59 14.94 13.50
C ASP A 109 -6.13 14.36 12.15
N ARG A 110 -5.66 15.24 11.27
CA ARG A 110 -5.10 14.83 9.97
C ARG A 110 -3.80 14.05 10.14
N ASP A 111 -2.89 14.49 10.99
CA ASP A 111 -1.58 13.84 11.16
C ASP A 111 -1.73 12.47 11.81
N GLY A 112 -2.64 12.30 12.77
CA GLY A 112 -2.95 11.01 13.36
C GLY A 112 -3.61 10.03 12.36
N LEU A 113 -4.41 10.54 11.41
CA LEU A 113 -4.94 9.72 10.31
C LEU A 113 -3.82 9.25 9.37
N LEU A 114 -2.92 10.15 9.00
CA LEU A 114 -1.79 9.82 8.14
C LEU A 114 -0.81 8.85 8.81
N ALA A 115 -0.50 9.07 10.08
CA ALA A 115 0.32 8.18 10.88
C ALA A 115 -0.29 6.76 10.91
N ALA A 116 -1.59 6.64 11.20
CA ALA A 116 -2.26 5.35 11.20
C ALA A 116 -2.25 4.66 9.82
N ALA A 117 -2.40 5.43 8.73
CA ALA A 117 -2.31 4.90 7.38
C ALA A 117 -0.90 4.40 7.05
N PHE A 118 0.14 5.18 7.37
CA PHE A 118 1.53 4.80 7.17
C PHE A 118 1.95 3.62 8.05
N SER A 119 1.53 3.57 9.31
CA SER A 119 1.76 2.43 10.21
C SER A 119 1.13 1.15 9.67
N LYS A 120 -0.08 1.23 9.09
CA LYS A 120 -0.72 0.11 8.39
C LYS A 120 0.13 -0.35 7.20
N LYS A 121 0.53 0.57 6.31
CA LYS A 121 1.33 0.25 5.12
C LYS A 121 2.69 -0.34 5.48
N PHE A 122 3.34 0.19 6.52
CA PHE A 122 4.59 -0.36 7.02
C PHE A 122 4.41 -1.79 7.52
N SER A 123 3.36 -2.05 8.29
CA SER A 123 3.05 -3.38 8.81
C SER A 123 2.80 -4.40 7.68
N GLU A 124 2.16 -3.99 6.58
CA GLU A 124 1.99 -4.84 5.39
C GLU A 124 3.34 -5.19 4.74
N ILE A 125 4.22 -4.20 4.54
CA ILE A 125 5.58 -4.42 3.98
C ILE A 125 6.39 -5.36 4.88
N VAL A 126 6.32 -5.16 6.20
CA VAL A 126 6.97 -6.01 7.21
C VAL A 126 6.45 -7.44 7.12
N GLN A 127 5.12 -7.62 7.12
CA GLN A 127 4.49 -8.94 7.11
C GLN A 127 4.83 -9.71 5.83
N GLU A 128 4.81 -9.03 4.67
CA GLU A 128 5.21 -9.63 3.40
C GLU A 128 6.67 -10.12 3.45
N SER A 129 7.58 -9.29 3.96
CA SER A 129 9.00 -9.61 4.06
C SER A 129 9.24 -10.83 4.96
N LEU A 130 8.58 -10.87 6.13
CA LEU A 130 8.68 -11.98 7.07
C LEU A 130 8.11 -13.27 6.49
N SER A 131 6.94 -13.20 5.85
CA SER A 131 6.30 -14.38 5.24
C SER A 131 7.18 -15.00 4.15
N GLY A 132 7.87 -14.17 3.35
CA GLY A 132 8.82 -14.63 2.34
C GLY A 132 10.04 -15.33 2.94
N LEU A 133 10.62 -14.78 4.01
CA LEU A 133 11.78 -15.39 4.70
C LEU A 133 11.41 -16.70 5.41
N GLU A 134 10.23 -16.76 6.02
CA GLU A 134 9.71 -17.99 6.65
C GLU A 134 9.49 -19.09 5.61
N LEU A 135 8.87 -18.75 4.48
CA LEU A 135 8.68 -19.69 3.38
C LEU A 135 10.01 -20.19 2.84
N LEU A 136 10.98 -19.30 2.64
CA LEU A 136 12.33 -19.66 2.18
C LEU A 136 12.95 -20.69 3.13
N LEU A 137 13.03 -20.36 4.43
CA LEU A 137 13.67 -21.20 5.43
C LEU A 137 13.01 -22.58 5.55
N ASN A 138 11.69 -22.66 5.39
CA ASN A 138 10.94 -23.92 5.47
C ASN A 138 11.17 -24.85 4.28
N ASN A 139 11.66 -24.34 3.14
CA ASN A 139 11.81 -25.11 1.90
C ASN A 139 13.26 -25.48 1.54
N VAL A 140 14.22 -25.17 2.40
CA VAL A 140 15.65 -25.50 2.19
C VAL A 140 16.09 -26.57 3.18
N SER A 141 17.06 -27.40 2.80
CA SER A 141 17.52 -28.56 3.58
C SER A 141 19.01 -28.56 3.89
N ASP A 142 19.79 -27.76 3.19
CA ASP A 142 21.26 -27.78 3.21
C ASP A 142 21.83 -26.40 2.88
N PRO A 143 23.13 -26.14 3.14
CA PRO A 143 23.74 -24.84 2.88
C PRO A 143 23.67 -24.39 1.42
N ARG A 144 23.77 -25.30 0.44
CA ARG A 144 23.72 -24.95 -0.98
C ARG A 144 22.32 -24.47 -1.37
N SER A 145 21.29 -25.22 -0.99
CA SER A 145 19.90 -24.81 -1.22
C SER A 145 19.53 -23.52 -0.49
N MET A 146 20.06 -23.28 0.72
CA MET A 146 19.88 -22.02 1.44
C MET A 146 20.52 -20.84 0.70
N ARG A 147 21.74 -21.00 0.20
CA ARG A 147 22.44 -19.98 -0.60
C ARG A 147 21.65 -19.63 -1.86
N ASP A 148 21.24 -20.63 -2.63
CA ASP A 148 20.48 -20.43 -3.87
C ASP A 148 19.15 -19.72 -3.59
N ALA A 149 18.49 -20.07 -2.49
CA ALA A 149 17.25 -19.44 -2.08
C ALA A 149 17.47 -17.97 -1.64
N LEU A 150 18.56 -17.65 -0.94
CA LEU A 150 18.91 -16.26 -0.60
C LEU A 150 19.27 -15.44 -1.84
N GLN A 151 19.91 -16.04 -2.85
CA GLN A 151 20.17 -15.38 -4.13
C GLN A 151 18.86 -15.07 -4.86
N ALA A 152 17.93 -16.02 -4.91
CA ALA A 152 16.60 -15.81 -5.50
C ALA A 152 15.79 -14.75 -4.74
N ALA A 153 15.83 -14.78 -3.41
CA ALA A 153 15.20 -13.76 -2.57
C ALA A 153 15.81 -12.38 -2.81
N THR A 154 17.14 -12.29 -2.95
CA THR A 154 17.83 -11.03 -3.28
C THR A 154 17.34 -10.50 -4.61
N ALA A 155 17.33 -11.32 -5.67
CA ALA A 155 16.83 -10.93 -6.99
C ALA A 155 15.39 -10.43 -6.95
N PHE A 156 14.53 -11.11 -6.17
CA PHE A 156 13.14 -10.73 -5.99
C PHE A 156 12.99 -9.38 -5.27
N VAL A 157 13.66 -9.17 -4.13
CA VAL A 157 13.51 -7.95 -3.35
C VAL A 157 14.21 -6.74 -3.97
N THR A 158 15.14 -6.94 -4.90
CA THR A 158 15.83 -5.87 -5.64
C THR A 158 15.24 -5.61 -7.03
N SER A 159 14.18 -6.31 -7.42
CA SER A 159 13.60 -6.14 -8.75
C SER A 159 13.02 -4.73 -8.94
N PRO A 160 12.99 -4.20 -10.18
CA PRO A 160 12.40 -2.89 -10.48
C PRO A 160 10.93 -2.80 -10.10
N ASP A 161 10.15 -3.89 -10.23
CA ASP A 161 8.73 -3.94 -9.87
C ASP A 161 8.49 -3.65 -8.37
N ARG A 162 9.52 -3.83 -7.55
CA ARG A 162 9.50 -3.56 -6.10
C ARG A 162 9.92 -2.15 -5.72
N PHE A 163 10.25 -1.29 -6.70
CA PHE A 163 10.66 0.09 -6.44
C PHE A 163 9.60 0.83 -5.61
N LYS A 164 8.33 0.64 -5.94
CA LYS A 164 7.20 1.22 -5.18
C LYS A 164 7.27 0.86 -3.70
N ASN A 165 7.52 -0.40 -3.34
CA ASN A 165 7.60 -0.84 -1.95
C ASN A 165 8.77 -0.17 -1.21
N ARG A 166 9.92 0.00 -1.88
CA ARG A 166 11.08 0.70 -1.31
C ARG A 166 10.80 2.19 -1.12
N LEU A 167 10.15 2.83 -2.11
CA LEU A 167 9.74 4.23 -2.03
C LEU A 167 8.71 4.45 -0.93
N ASP A 168 7.68 3.59 -0.83
CA ASP A 168 6.68 3.62 0.24
C ASP A 168 7.37 3.54 1.61
N ARG A 169 8.35 2.64 1.80
CA ARG A 169 9.14 2.54 3.04
C ARG A 169 9.93 3.82 3.33
N ALA A 170 10.54 4.44 2.31
CA ALA A 170 11.27 5.70 2.46
C ALA A 170 10.34 6.86 2.87
N VAL A 171 9.16 6.97 2.25
CA VAL A 171 8.14 7.98 2.57
C VAL A 171 7.65 7.81 4.02
N ILE A 172 7.37 6.59 4.44
CA ILE A 172 6.95 6.27 5.82
C ILE A 172 8.02 6.70 6.83
N ILE A 173 9.29 6.35 6.58
CA ILE A 173 10.41 6.75 7.46
C ILE A 173 10.53 8.27 7.51
N ALA A 174 10.50 8.95 6.36
CA ALA A 174 10.57 10.41 6.30
C ALA A 174 9.37 11.07 7.02
N GLY A 175 8.19 10.46 6.94
CA GLY A 175 6.95 10.92 7.57
C GLY A 175 7.01 10.98 9.10
N THR A 176 7.99 10.34 9.75
CA THR A 176 8.20 10.43 11.21
C THR A 176 8.74 11.79 11.66
N ARG A 177 9.31 12.60 10.75
CA ARG A 177 9.91 13.88 11.10
C ARG A 177 8.88 14.83 11.69
N GLY A 178 9.12 15.28 12.92
CA GLY A 178 8.21 16.17 13.66
C GLY A 178 6.98 15.49 14.25
N ARG A 179 6.88 14.14 14.16
CA ARG A 179 5.73 13.36 14.62
C ARG A 179 6.17 12.27 15.61
N ALA A 180 6.45 12.66 16.86
CA ALA A 180 7.04 11.77 17.88
C ALA A 180 6.23 10.48 18.10
N ALA A 181 4.90 10.58 18.23
CA ALA A 181 4.05 9.41 18.44
C ALA A 181 4.12 8.41 17.26
N PHE A 182 4.21 8.91 16.03
CA PHE A 182 4.37 8.06 14.84
C PHE A 182 5.77 7.45 14.78
N ALA A 183 6.82 8.22 15.13
CA ALA A 183 8.18 7.72 15.23
C ALA A 183 8.28 6.55 16.22
N ASP A 184 7.64 6.66 17.39
CA ASP A 184 7.62 5.60 18.41
C ASP A 184 6.89 4.34 17.92
N GLU A 185 5.79 4.49 17.21
CA GLU A 185 5.05 3.37 16.62
C GLU A 185 5.89 2.66 15.55
N LEU A 186 6.51 3.42 14.65
CA LEU A 186 7.37 2.87 13.61
C LEU A 186 8.59 2.16 14.21
N ALA A 187 9.20 2.73 15.25
CA ALA A 187 10.33 2.12 15.95
C ALA A 187 9.98 0.76 16.57
N LYS A 188 8.78 0.62 17.16
CA LYS A 188 8.28 -0.67 17.68
C LYS A 188 8.11 -1.69 16.56
N ALA A 189 7.48 -1.30 15.44
CA ALA A 189 7.29 -2.18 14.30
C ALA A 189 8.63 -2.62 13.67
N GLN A 190 9.58 -1.70 13.51
CA GLN A 190 10.93 -1.98 12.99
C GLN A 190 11.73 -2.88 13.96
N THR A 191 11.55 -2.71 15.26
CA THR A 191 12.14 -3.60 16.29
C THR A 191 11.59 -5.01 16.16
N ALA A 192 10.26 -5.16 16.05
CA ALA A 192 9.60 -6.45 15.89
C ALA A 192 10.02 -7.19 14.61
N LEU A 193 10.12 -6.49 13.47
CA LEU A 193 10.67 -7.04 12.23
C LEU A 193 12.09 -7.61 12.46
N THR A 194 12.95 -6.82 13.11
CA THR A 194 14.35 -7.19 13.32
C THR A 194 14.48 -8.37 14.29
N ASP A 195 13.67 -8.41 15.35
CA ASP A 195 13.63 -9.54 16.29
C ASP A 195 13.17 -10.82 15.59
N ARG A 196 12.16 -10.73 14.72
CA ARG A 196 11.69 -11.91 13.99
C ARG A 196 12.74 -12.42 12.99
N MET A 197 13.42 -11.53 12.26
CA MET A 197 14.52 -11.91 11.38
C MET A 197 15.69 -12.55 12.15
N LEU A 198 16.02 -12.03 13.33
CA LEU A 198 17.02 -12.64 14.22
C LEU A 198 16.66 -14.09 14.55
N LEU A 199 15.40 -14.36 14.89
CA LEU A 199 14.97 -15.72 15.22
C LEU A 199 15.10 -16.66 14.01
N LEU A 200 14.75 -16.20 12.81
CA LEU A 200 14.94 -16.99 11.59
C LEU A 200 16.41 -17.31 11.31
N LEU A 201 17.31 -16.35 11.55
CA LEU A 201 18.75 -16.56 11.42
C LEU A 201 19.29 -17.57 12.45
N LEU A 202 18.81 -17.51 13.69
CA LEU A 202 19.16 -18.50 14.72
C LEU A 202 18.69 -19.90 14.33
N VAL A 203 17.44 -20.05 13.87
CA VAL A 203 16.91 -21.33 13.40
C VAL A 203 17.73 -21.85 12.21
N ALA A 204 18.10 -20.99 11.26
CA ALA A 204 18.95 -21.40 10.13
C ALA A 204 20.34 -21.88 10.60
N GLN A 205 20.92 -21.23 11.61
CA GLN A 205 22.20 -21.62 12.19
C GLN A 205 22.11 -22.96 12.95
N GLU A 206 21.07 -23.16 13.77
CA GLU A 206 20.84 -24.41 14.50
C GLU A 206 20.67 -25.60 13.54
N ARG A 207 20.07 -25.36 12.38
CA ARG A 207 19.92 -26.36 11.31
C ARG A 207 21.19 -26.56 10.46
N GLY A 208 22.28 -25.87 10.78
CA GLY A 208 23.54 -25.94 10.04
C GLY A 208 23.47 -25.37 8.62
N LEU A 209 22.46 -24.55 8.31
CA LEU A 209 22.27 -23.96 6.97
C LEU A 209 23.14 -22.72 6.74
N VAL A 210 23.49 -22.03 7.81
CA VAL A 210 24.34 -20.84 7.81
C VAL A 210 25.29 -20.85 9.01
N ARG A 211 26.38 -20.09 8.90
CA ARG A 211 27.35 -19.86 9.97
C ARG A 211 27.47 -18.37 10.24
N LEU A 212 26.88 -17.90 11.35
CA LEU A 212 26.94 -16.48 11.72
C LEU A 212 28.26 -16.16 12.43
N ARG A 213 29.01 -15.18 11.89
CA ARG A 213 30.23 -14.62 12.51
C ARG A 213 29.99 -13.36 13.33
N HIS A 214 28.84 -12.74 13.12
CA HIS A 214 28.41 -11.52 13.78
C HIS A 214 27.10 -11.77 14.52
N SER A 215 26.67 -10.80 15.34
CA SER A 215 25.39 -10.93 16.02
C SER A 215 24.25 -11.11 15.00
N PRO A 216 23.31 -12.05 15.23
CA PRO A 216 22.18 -12.26 14.32
C PRO A 216 21.36 -10.99 14.07
N ARG A 217 21.26 -10.11 15.08
CA ARG A 217 20.58 -8.81 14.96
C ARG A 217 21.30 -7.90 13.96
N THR A 218 22.63 -7.81 14.04
CA THR A 218 23.45 -7.03 13.09
C THR A 218 23.32 -7.58 11.67
N VAL A 219 23.35 -8.90 11.51
CA VAL A 219 23.14 -9.55 10.20
C VAL A 219 21.74 -9.24 9.65
N ALA A 220 20.69 -9.33 10.47
CA ALA A 220 19.33 -8.97 10.08
C ALA A 220 19.21 -7.50 9.65
N GLN A 221 19.85 -6.57 10.37
CA GLN A 221 19.88 -5.15 10.01
C GLN A 221 20.63 -4.92 8.70
N MET A 222 21.74 -5.62 8.49
CA MET A 222 22.52 -5.55 7.25
C MET A 222 21.71 -6.03 6.04
N ILE A 223 21.02 -7.17 6.15
CA ILE A 223 20.13 -7.67 5.09
C ILE A 223 19.09 -6.60 4.73
N GLN A 224 18.43 -6.01 5.73
CA GLN A 224 17.47 -4.93 5.50
C GLN A 224 18.10 -3.68 4.86
N ALA A 225 19.32 -3.32 5.26
CA ALA A 225 20.03 -2.18 4.71
C ALA A 225 20.35 -2.35 3.23
N VAL A 226 20.79 -3.55 2.80
CA VAL A 226 20.99 -3.84 1.37
C VAL A 226 19.66 -3.84 0.61
N THR A 227 18.60 -4.44 1.14
CA THR A 227 17.30 -4.42 0.45
C THR A 227 16.76 -2.99 0.29
N PHE A 228 16.84 -2.18 1.34
CA PHE A 228 16.34 -0.80 1.30
C PHE A 228 17.26 0.12 0.49
N GLY A 229 18.58 -0.02 0.63
CA GLY A 229 19.58 0.84 0.02
C GLY A 229 19.55 0.85 -1.51
N ARG A 230 18.95 -0.18 -2.14
CA ARG A 230 18.77 -0.23 -3.59
C ARG A 230 18.02 0.99 -4.14
N ILE A 231 17.16 1.63 -3.33
CA ILE A 231 16.42 2.84 -3.72
C ILE A 231 17.33 3.96 -4.24
N VAL A 232 18.59 4.06 -3.76
CA VAL A 232 19.53 5.09 -4.19
C VAL A 232 19.84 4.96 -5.68
N ALA A 233 20.17 3.75 -6.13
CA ALA A 233 20.50 3.48 -7.53
C ALA A 233 19.28 3.64 -8.46
N GLU A 234 18.07 3.53 -7.92
CA GLU A 234 16.83 3.63 -8.71
C GLU A 234 16.34 5.06 -8.91
N LEU A 235 16.87 6.00 -8.12
CA LEU A 235 16.64 7.44 -8.31
C LEU A 235 17.64 8.07 -9.30
N GLU A 236 18.67 7.33 -9.72
CA GLU A 236 19.63 7.81 -10.70
C GLU A 236 19.01 7.95 -12.08
N GLN A 237 19.45 8.95 -12.84
CA GLN A 237 18.94 9.25 -14.18
C GLN A 237 19.43 8.25 -15.25
N HIS A 238 20.33 7.32 -14.91
CA HIS A 238 20.95 6.37 -15.83
C HIS A 238 20.77 4.91 -15.36
N PRO A 239 19.52 4.42 -15.25
CA PRO A 239 19.28 3.03 -14.87
C PRO A 239 19.79 2.09 -15.98
N SER A 240 20.74 1.23 -15.63
CA SER A 240 21.18 0.12 -16.48
C SER A 240 20.58 -1.20 -15.95
N PRO A 241 19.99 -2.06 -16.79
CA PRO A 241 19.62 -3.43 -16.38
C PRO A 241 20.80 -4.21 -15.79
N GLU A 242 22.02 -3.96 -16.25
CA GLU A 242 23.25 -4.57 -15.72
C GLU A 242 23.52 -4.16 -14.27
N SER A 243 23.04 -2.99 -13.84
CA SER A 243 23.21 -2.52 -12.46
C SER A 243 22.46 -3.39 -11.44
N VAL A 244 21.32 -3.96 -11.82
CA VAL A 244 20.55 -4.87 -10.96
C VAL A 244 21.29 -6.19 -10.82
N GLN A 245 21.78 -6.74 -11.92
CA GLN A 245 22.53 -7.99 -11.90
C GLN A 245 23.84 -7.85 -11.12
N SER A 246 24.57 -6.74 -11.34
CA SER A 246 25.79 -6.42 -10.59
C SER A 246 25.51 -6.29 -9.09
N TRP A 247 24.40 -5.64 -8.71
CA TRP A 247 23.96 -5.57 -7.32
C TRP A 247 23.69 -6.94 -6.71
N ILE A 248 22.95 -7.81 -7.42
CA ILE A 248 22.65 -9.17 -6.96
C ILE A 248 23.94 -9.97 -6.77
N SER A 249 24.88 -9.91 -7.72
CA SER A 249 26.16 -10.59 -7.62
C SER A 249 26.98 -10.12 -6.40
N MET A 250 27.13 -8.80 -6.23
CA MET A 250 27.84 -8.22 -5.08
C MET A 250 27.21 -8.61 -3.75
N VAL A 251 25.88 -8.58 -3.65
CA VAL A 251 25.17 -9.00 -2.43
C VAL A 251 25.34 -10.50 -2.18
N THR A 252 25.33 -11.32 -3.22
CA THR A 252 25.56 -12.77 -3.10
C THR A 252 26.95 -13.05 -2.58
N GLU A 253 27.99 -12.41 -3.12
CA GLU A 253 29.38 -12.52 -2.63
C GLU A 253 29.50 -12.07 -1.17
N LEU A 254 28.81 -10.99 -0.80
CA LEU A 254 28.77 -10.52 0.58
C LEU A 254 28.12 -11.55 1.51
N LEU A 255 26.99 -12.13 1.11
CA LEU A 255 26.29 -13.15 1.90
C LEU A 255 27.10 -14.45 2.00
N ASP A 256 27.78 -14.88 0.93
CA ASP A 256 28.67 -16.03 0.93
C ASP A 256 29.74 -15.92 2.02
N ASN A 257 30.44 -14.79 2.06
CA ASN A 257 31.47 -14.54 3.05
C ASN A 257 30.92 -14.44 4.48
N LEU A 258 29.71 -13.89 4.65
CA LEU A 258 29.12 -13.66 5.97
C LEU A 258 28.42 -14.89 6.56
N LEU A 259 27.85 -15.74 5.72
CA LEU A 259 26.92 -16.80 6.13
C LEU A 259 27.37 -18.21 5.74
N PHE A 260 28.25 -18.38 4.76
CA PHE A 260 28.52 -19.70 4.16
C PHE A 260 29.99 -20.12 4.20
N ASP A 261 30.87 -19.35 4.85
CA ASP A 261 32.29 -19.67 4.93
C ASP A 261 32.55 -21.04 5.61
N GLY A 262 33.15 -21.95 4.85
CA GLY A 262 33.43 -23.34 5.21
C GLY A 262 32.23 -24.28 5.16
N LEU A 263 31.06 -23.82 4.69
CA LEU A 263 29.84 -24.66 4.57
C LEU A 263 29.61 -25.19 3.15
N LEU A 264 30.24 -24.60 2.13
CA LEU A 264 30.02 -24.95 0.72
C LEU A 264 31.14 -25.83 0.13
N ASP A 265 32.20 -26.07 0.89
CA ASP A 265 33.41 -26.80 0.47
C ASP A 265 33.26 -28.33 0.53
N GLY A 266 32.09 -28.82 0.98
CA GLY A 266 31.74 -30.23 1.12
C GLY A 266 30.75 -30.74 0.07
#